data_AF-A0A857DCB6-F1
#
_entry.id   AF-A0A857DCB6-F1
#
_cell.length_a   1.000
_cell.length_b   1.000
_cell.length_c   1.000
_cell.angle_alpha   90.00
_cell.angle_beta   90.00
_cell.angle_gamma   90.00
#
_symmetry.space_group_name_H-M   'P 1'
#
loop_
_entity.id
_entity.type
_entity.pdbx_description
1 polymer ?
#
loop_
_entity_poly.entity_id
_entity_poly.type
_entity_poly.pdbx_seq_one_letter_code
_entity_poly.pdbx_strand_id
1 'polypeptide(L)'
;MHKISISNYMNWGIMQKVFAYDLDGTLLMKDNTVHPYTQKCLKMVQDKNHINVIATGRGIKKVIPLIENGIIKNMDYIVFSNGAGIYNIQTKEIHLINNLDPKIFDMLYQKALQYNLILTIDTINYNGTILPNNDYPRWMSKEQIMDMNILNVASYYEIKSLIHTQPNSVTQLALRNPLKLAAQITDEVKKSIDLDKYEVYLTNSVYTDVNPKNTSKLNGLKYLLKLLNTNTDSLIAFGDSGNDVPMLYEAKIGVSLGNGTKEAKEVSNLIIGDHESPTIGHTILSLID
;
A
#
# COMPACT_ATOMS: atom_id res chain seq x y z
N MET A 1 -1.30 -29.55 6.47
CA MET A 1 -0.54 -28.34 6.84
C MET A 1 -0.54 -28.24 8.35
N HIS A 2 0.62 -28.37 8.98
CA HIS A 2 0.74 -28.34 10.44
C HIS A 2 0.37 -26.95 10.95
N LYS A 3 -0.70 -26.85 11.76
CA LYS A 3 -0.98 -25.67 12.58
C LYS A 3 0.13 -25.61 13.63
N ILE A 4 1.15 -24.79 13.38
CA ILE A 4 2.18 -24.48 14.36
C ILE A 4 1.55 -23.56 15.41
N SER A 5 1.60 -23.97 16.68
CA SER A 5 1.06 -23.20 17.82
C SER A 5 1.82 -21.88 17.97
N ILE A 6 1.09 -20.79 18.25
CA ILE A 6 1.63 -19.44 18.53
C ILE A 6 2.72 -19.47 19.62
N SER A 7 2.63 -20.43 20.55
CA SER A 7 3.63 -20.66 21.61
C SER A 7 5.06 -20.83 21.09
N ASN A 8 5.25 -21.34 19.88
CA ASN A 8 6.58 -21.58 19.31
C ASN A 8 7.28 -20.28 18.87
N TYR A 9 6.56 -19.16 18.79
CA TYR A 9 7.11 -17.87 18.42
C TYR A 9 7.40 -16.96 19.63
N MET A 10 7.12 -17.39 20.87
CA MET A 10 7.11 -16.51 22.05
C MET A 10 8.49 -16.10 22.61
N ASN A 11 9.61 -16.50 22.03
CA ASN A 11 10.92 -16.05 22.51
C ASN A 11 11.34 -14.73 21.82
N TRP A 12 10.89 -13.59 22.35
CA TRP A 12 11.18 -12.24 21.81
C TRP A 12 12.17 -11.43 22.65
N GLY A 13 12.53 -11.84 23.88
CA GLY A 13 13.30 -11.00 24.80
C GLY A 13 12.66 -9.61 25.03
N ILE A 14 13.43 -8.63 25.50
CA ILE A 14 13.00 -7.22 25.68
C ILE A 14 13.09 -6.47 24.33
N MET A 15 12.57 -7.08 23.25
CA MET A 15 12.62 -6.49 21.91
C MET A 15 11.35 -5.70 21.64
N GLN A 16 11.50 -4.44 21.21
CA GLN A 16 10.38 -3.65 20.68
C GLN A 16 9.88 -4.30 19.38
N LYS A 17 8.60 -4.67 19.35
CA LYS A 17 7.94 -5.27 18.18
C LYS A 17 7.41 -4.17 17.26
N VAL A 18 7.49 -4.41 15.95
CA VAL A 18 6.96 -3.53 14.91
C VAL A 18 5.86 -4.27 14.18
N PHE A 19 4.62 -3.79 14.31
CA PHE A 19 3.45 -4.35 13.66
C PHE A 19 3.16 -3.58 12.38
N ALA A 20 3.31 -4.24 11.23
CA ALA A 20 3.00 -3.67 9.93
C ALA A 20 1.69 -4.25 9.40
N TYR A 21 0.79 -3.37 8.92
CA TYR A 21 -0.52 -3.76 8.41
C TYR A 21 -0.72 -3.22 7.00
N ASP A 22 -1.08 -4.08 6.06
CA ASP A 22 -1.74 -3.61 4.86
C ASP A 22 -3.10 -2.94 5.20
N LEU A 23 -3.60 -2.09 4.29
CA LEU A 23 -4.90 -1.44 4.43
C LEU A 23 -6.03 -2.24 3.77
N ASP A 24 -6.02 -2.33 2.45
CA ASP A 24 -7.15 -2.75 1.63
C ASP A 24 -7.32 -4.27 1.67
N GLY A 25 -8.41 -4.77 2.27
CA GLY A 25 -8.59 -6.21 2.47
C GLY A 25 -7.83 -6.77 3.67
N THR A 26 -7.15 -5.90 4.43
CA THR A 26 -6.42 -6.24 5.66
C THR A 26 -6.93 -5.45 6.86
N LEU A 27 -6.50 -4.20 7.05
CA LEU A 27 -6.89 -3.41 8.23
C LEU A 27 -8.26 -2.74 8.06
N LEU A 28 -8.60 -2.35 6.83
CA LEU A 28 -9.88 -1.74 6.50
C LEU A 28 -10.91 -2.82 6.19
N MET A 29 -12.08 -2.67 6.79
CA MET A 29 -13.32 -3.35 6.44
C MET A 29 -13.86 -2.83 5.11
N LYS A 30 -14.82 -3.54 4.52
CA LYS A 30 -15.48 -3.19 3.25
C LYS A 30 -16.11 -1.80 3.26
N ASP A 31 -16.54 -1.32 4.42
CA ASP A 31 -17.08 0.03 4.60
C ASP A 31 -16.01 1.12 4.80
N ASN A 32 -14.73 0.79 4.57
CA ASN A 32 -13.56 1.64 4.81
C ASN A 32 -13.37 2.05 6.28
N THR A 33 -13.89 1.29 7.24
CA THR A 33 -13.62 1.49 8.68
C THR A 33 -12.68 0.42 9.24
N VAL A 34 -12.18 0.60 10.47
CA VAL A 34 -11.39 -0.43 11.17
C VAL A 34 -12.23 -1.06 12.25
N HIS A 35 -12.23 -2.40 12.35
CA HIS A 35 -13.00 -3.10 13.36
C HIS A 35 -12.74 -2.54 14.78
N PRO A 36 -13.78 -2.21 15.58
CA PRO A 36 -13.61 -1.50 16.86
C PRO A 36 -12.70 -2.21 17.86
N TYR A 37 -12.71 -3.54 17.87
CA TYR A 37 -11.81 -4.32 18.72
C TYR A 37 -10.36 -4.23 18.27
N THR A 38 -10.10 -4.25 16.96
CA THR A 38 -8.76 -4.07 16.39
C THR A 38 -8.22 -2.70 16.75
N GLN A 39 -9.04 -1.64 16.66
CA GLN A 39 -8.66 -0.29 17.10
C GLN A 39 -8.21 -0.22 18.57
N LYS A 40 -8.91 -0.93 19.47
CA LYS A 40 -8.50 -1.02 20.88
C LYS A 40 -7.14 -1.72 21.02
N CYS A 41 -6.90 -2.77 20.24
CA CYS A 41 -5.64 -3.52 20.29
C CYS A 41 -4.47 -2.71 19.71
N LEU A 42 -4.69 -1.92 18.66
CA LEU A 42 -3.68 -0.99 18.14
C LEU A 42 -3.21 -0.01 19.22
N LYS A 43 -4.12 0.51 20.04
CA LYS A 43 -3.74 1.33 21.20
C LYS A 43 -2.86 0.55 22.19
N MET A 44 -3.19 -0.70 22.47
CA MET A 44 -2.40 -1.53 23.39
C MET A 44 -0.98 -1.81 22.88
N VAL A 45 -0.78 -1.89 21.55
CA VAL A 45 0.57 -1.97 20.95
C VAL A 45 1.39 -0.75 21.39
N GLN A 46 0.87 0.47 21.21
CA GLN A 46 1.57 1.69 21.63
C GLN A 46 1.74 1.77 23.15
N ASP A 47 0.73 1.41 23.93
CA ASP A 47 0.78 1.43 25.41
C ASP A 47 1.87 0.48 25.96
N LYS A 48 2.22 -0.58 25.21
CA LYS A 48 3.32 -1.49 25.51
C LYS A 48 4.65 -1.12 24.86
N ASN A 49 4.77 0.12 24.37
CA ASN A 49 5.97 0.64 23.71
C ASN A 49 6.36 -0.19 22.47
N HIS A 50 5.38 -0.68 21.72
CA HIS A 50 5.55 -1.26 20.38
C HIS A 50 5.07 -0.27 19.32
N ILE A 51 5.42 -0.54 18.05
CA ILE A 51 5.20 0.40 16.95
C ILE A 51 4.16 -0.17 15.99
N ASN A 52 3.17 0.63 15.60
CA ASN A 52 2.23 0.33 14.53
C ASN A 52 2.60 1.07 13.24
N VAL A 53 2.61 0.34 12.12
CA VAL A 53 2.97 0.85 10.81
C VAL A 53 1.90 0.45 9.80
N ILE A 54 1.40 1.40 9.02
CA ILE A 54 0.63 1.08 7.81
C ILE A 54 1.63 0.80 6.68
N ALA A 55 1.45 -0.28 5.93
CA ALA A 55 2.23 -0.61 4.74
C ALA A 55 1.30 -0.83 3.53
N THR A 56 1.15 0.18 2.67
CA THR A 56 0.08 0.21 1.66
C THR A 56 0.58 0.59 0.26
N GLY A 57 -0.16 0.13 -0.75
CA GLY A 57 -0.02 0.60 -2.12
C GLY A 57 -0.58 2.01 -2.34
N ARG A 58 -1.46 2.50 -1.47
CA ARG A 58 -2.05 3.85 -1.58
C ARG A 58 -0.97 4.94 -1.46
N GLY A 59 -1.06 5.98 -2.26
CA GLY A 59 -0.27 7.21 -2.08
C GLY A 59 -0.64 7.95 -0.79
N ILE A 60 0.31 8.71 -0.24
CA ILE A 60 0.17 9.31 1.09
C ILE A 60 -1.08 10.20 1.24
N LYS A 61 -1.45 10.94 0.18
CA LYS A 61 -2.64 11.82 0.19
C LYS A 61 -3.97 11.07 0.26
N LYS A 62 -4.00 9.78 -0.06
CA LYS A 62 -5.18 8.91 0.15
C LYS A 62 -5.24 8.32 1.55
N VAL A 63 -4.12 8.28 2.28
CA VAL A 63 -4.05 7.66 3.61
C VAL A 63 -4.23 8.70 4.72
N ILE A 64 -3.63 9.89 4.58
CA ILE A 64 -3.71 10.96 5.59
C ILE A 64 -5.16 11.26 6.03
N PRO A 65 -6.16 11.40 5.13
CA PRO A 65 -7.53 11.65 5.56
C PRO A 65 -8.13 10.55 6.46
N LEU A 66 -7.70 9.30 6.31
CA LEU A 66 -8.16 8.20 7.18
C LEU A 66 -7.64 8.38 8.62
N ILE A 67 -6.46 8.95 8.78
CA ILE A 67 -5.85 9.25 10.08
C ILE A 67 -6.48 10.52 10.68
N GLU A 68 -6.53 11.60 9.90
CA GLU A 68 -7.03 12.91 10.37
C GLU A 68 -8.52 12.87 10.74
N ASN A 69 -9.33 12.10 10.01
CA ASN A 69 -10.75 11.90 10.33
C ASN A 69 -10.98 10.85 11.44
N GLY A 70 -9.91 10.27 12.00
CA GLY A 70 -9.99 9.30 13.08
C GLY A 70 -10.59 7.94 12.69
N ILE A 71 -10.60 7.61 11.40
CA ILE A 71 -11.01 6.28 10.91
C ILE A 71 -9.99 5.22 11.37
N ILE A 72 -8.71 5.52 11.18
CA ILE A 72 -7.58 4.73 11.67
C ILE A 72 -6.89 5.54 12.78
N LYS A 73 -6.60 4.90 13.92
CA LYS A 73 -6.01 5.55 15.09
C LYS A 73 -4.81 4.73 15.57
N ASN A 74 -3.98 5.33 16.42
CA ASN A 74 -2.86 4.66 17.10
C ASN A 74 -1.82 4.07 16.13
N MET A 75 -1.51 4.82 15.06
CA MET A 75 -0.46 4.50 14.09
C MET A 75 0.72 5.45 14.29
N ASP A 76 1.94 4.94 14.12
CA ASP A 76 3.18 5.72 14.27
C ASP A 76 3.74 6.12 12.90
N TYR A 77 3.71 5.20 11.94
CA TYR A 77 4.28 5.40 10.61
C TYR A 77 3.37 4.91 9.48
N ILE A 78 3.59 5.44 8.29
CA ILE A 78 2.97 4.98 7.04
C ILE A 78 4.07 4.76 6.00
N VAL A 79 4.24 3.53 5.55
CA VAL A 79 4.95 3.16 4.32
C VAL A 79 3.93 3.20 3.18
N PHE A 80 4.05 4.19 2.29
CA PHE A 80 3.06 4.49 1.25
C PHE A 80 3.59 4.24 -0.16
N SER A 81 2.70 4.22 -1.16
CA SER A 81 3.02 3.96 -2.58
C SER A 81 3.90 2.70 -2.76
N ASN A 82 3.52 1.60 -2.11
CA ASN A 82 4.29 0.35 -2.10
C ASN A 82 5.76 0.55 -1.65
N GLY A 83 6.03 1.45 -0.71
CA GLY A 83 7.38 1.65 -0.16
C GLY A 83 8.20 2.75 -0.83
N ALA A 84 7.58 3.62 -1.63
CA ALA A 84 8.28 4.76 -2.23
C ALA A 84 8.70 5.80 -1.16
N GLY A 85 8.00 5.84 -0.03
CA GLY A 85 8.34 6.70 1.09
C GLY A 85 7.69 6.28 2.40
N ILE A 86 8.15 6.95 3.46
CA ILE A 86 7.69 6.80 4.83
C ILE A 86 7.14 8.15 5.30
N TYR A 87 6.02 8.12 6.01
CA TYR A 87 5.47 9.27 6.72
C TYR A 87 5.47 8.99 8.22
N ASN A 88 6.05 9.90 9.00
CA ASN A 88 5.95 9.87 10.45
C ASN A 88 4.69 10.63 10.88
N ILE A 89 3.76 9.96 11.55
CA ILE A 89 2.46 10.55 11.91
C ILE A 89 2.62 11.64 12.97
N GLN A 90 3.58 11.49 13.89
CA GLN A 90 3.82 12.45 14.96
C GLN A 90 4.49 13.73 14.45
N THR A 91 5.59 13.59 13.69
CA THR A 91 6.36 14.74 13.19
C THR A 91 5.79 15.34 11.91
N LYS A 92 4.91 14.60 11.22
CA LYS A 92 4.37 14.90 9.89
C LYS A 92 5.44 14.98 8.79
N GLU A 93 6.62 14.42 9.03
CA GLU A 93 7.72 14.40 8.08
C GLU A 93 7.57 13.26 7.08
N ILE A 94 7.98 13.53 5.83
CA ILE A 94 8.08 12.53 4.77
C ILE A 94 9.55 12.22 4.52
N HIS A 95 9.90 10.94 4.62
CA HIS A 95 11.16 10.39 4.15
C HIS A 95 10.93 9.67 2.82
N LEU A 96 11.28 10.33 1.73
CA LEU A 96 11.20 9.74 0.40
C LEU A 96 12.37 8.75 0.22
N ILE A 97 12.06 7.53 -0.21
CA ILE A 97 13.04 6.49 -0.48
C ILE A 97 13.39 6.51 -1.97
N ASN A 98 12.37 6.50 -2.84
CA ASN A 98 12.51 6.57 -4.28
C ASN A 98 11.36 7.36 -4.92
N ASN A 99 11.58 7.85 -6.14
CA ASN A 99 10.57 8.53 -6.94
C ASN A 99 10.74 8.23 -8.43
N LEU A 100 9.68 8.46 -9.20
CA LEU A 100 9.69 8.36 -10.65
C LEU A 100 10.31 9.62 -11.26
N ASP A 101 10.97 9.45 -12.42
CA ASP A 101 11.28 10.59 -13.29
C ASP A 101 9.95 11.14 -13.84
N PRO A 102 9.67 12.45 -13.67
CA PRO A 102 8.49 13.09 -14.23
C PRO A 102 8.28 12.83 -15.73
N LYS A 103 9.33 12.54 -16.51
CA LYS A 103 9.21 12.21 -17.94
C LYS A 103 8.35 10.98 -18.23
N ILE A 104 8.22 10.06 -17.28
CA ILE A 104 7.37 8.86 -17.44
C ILE A 104 5.89 9.23 -17.54
N PHE A 105 5.49 10.36 -16.93
CA PHE A 105 4.12 10.86 -17.01
C PHE A 105 3.66 11.08 -18.45
N ASP A 106 4.48 11.74 -19.28
CA ASP A 106 4.11 12.04 -20.67
C ASP A 106 3.88 10.75 -21.47
N MET A 107 4.73 9.74 -21.28
CA MET A 107 4.58 8.43 -21.95
C MET A 107 3.28 7.72 -21.54
N LEU A 108 2.99 7.64 -20.23
CA LEU A 108 1.76 7.01 -19.75
C LEU A 108 0.52 7.79 -20.15
N TYR A 109 0.59 9.12 -20.18
CA TYR A 109 -0.49 9.97 -20.66
C TYR A 109 -0.82 9.69 -22.13
N GLN A 110 0.20 9.52 -23.00
CA GLN A 110 -0.05 9.13 -24.40
C GLN A 110 -0.73 7.76 -24.50
N LYS A 111 -0.35 6.78 -23.66
CA LYS A 111 -1.04 5.49 -23.59
C LYS A 111 -2.48 5.63 -23.09
N ALA A 112 -2.73 6.50 -22.12
CA ALA A 112 -4.07 6.78 -21.63
C ALA A 112 -4.96 7.37 -22.72
N LEU A 113 -4.45 8.29 -23.54
CA LEU A 113 -5.17 8.82 -24.71
C LEU A 113 -5.42 7.74 -25.77
N GLN A 114 -4.39 6.96 -26.11
CA GLN A 114 -4.47 5.93 -27.15
C GLN A 114 -5.58 4.90 -26.88
N TYR A 115 -5.73 4.48 -25.62
CA TYR A 115 -6.65 3.42 -25.21
C TYR A 115 -7.89 3.93 -24.46
N ASN A 116 -8.06 5.25 -24.34
CA ASN A 116 -9.15 5.89 -23.60
C ASN A 116 -9.23 5.36 -22.15
N LEU A 117 -8.11 5.50 -21.42
CA LEU A 117 -7.88 5.03 -20.04
C LEU A 117 -7.91 6.19 -19.06
N ILE A 118 -8.06 5.86 -17.77
CA ILE A 118 -7.83 6.80 -16.68
C ILE A 118 -6.37 6.69 -16.23
N LEU A 119 -5.70 7.82 -16.04
CA LEU A 119 -4.35 7.90 -15.48
C LEU A 119 -4.41 8.51 -14.08
N THR A 120 -3.92 7.78 -13.08
CA THR A 120 -3.78 8.28 -11.71
C THR A 120 -2.32 8.58 -11.39
N ILE A 121 -2.11 9.63 -10.62
CA ILE A 121 -0.79 10.12 -10.23
C ILE A 121 -0.77 10.31 -8.72
N ASP A 122 0.19 9.67 -8.06
CA ASP A 122 0.48 9.88 -6.66
C ASP A 122 1.81 10.63 -6.51
N THR A 123 1.76 11.71 -5.74
CA THR A 123 2.93 12.46 -5.30
C THR A 123 2.88 12.64 -3.79
N ILE A 124 3.97 13.11 -3.20
CA ILE A 124 4.00 13.41 -1.77
C ILE A 124 3.00 14.52 -1.35
N ASN A 125 2.61 15.41 -2.28
CA ASN A 125 1.77 16.58 -2.00
C ASN A 125 0.40 16.57 -2.67
N TYR A 126 0.17 15.64 -3.59
CA TYR A 126 -1.05 15.61 -4.40
C TYR A 126 -1.35 14.20 -4.90
N ASN A 127 -2.64 13.85 -4.92
CA ASN A 127 -3.16 12.73 -5.70
C ASN A 127 -4.06 13.30 -6.80
N GLY A 128 -3.81 12.90 -8.05
CA GLY A 128 -4.53 13.38 -9.22
C GLY A 128 -5.05 12.23 -10.07
N THR A 129 -6.17 12.48 -10.74
CA THR A 129 -6.76 11.58 -11.72
C THR A 129 -7.07 12.34 -13.01
N ILE A 130 -6.54 11.87 -14.12
CA ILE A 130 -6.86 12.38 -15.45
C ILE A 130 -7.85 11.41 -16.10
N LEU A 131 -9.05 11.91 -16.37
CA LEU A 131 -10.09 11.19 -17.10
C LEU A 131 -9.91 11.41 -18.61
N PRO A 132 -10.10 10.39 -19.45
CA PRO A 132 -10.02 10.57 -20.89
C PRO A 132 -11.22 11.42 -21.36
N ASN A 133 -10.96 12.43 -22.17
CA ASN A 133 -11.98 13.38 -22.64
C ASN A 133 -12.77 14.07 -21.51
N ASN A 134 -12.20 14.20 -20.31
CA ASN A 134 -12.83 14.76 -19.12
C ASN A 134 -14.12 14.01 -18.66
N ASP A 135 -14.28 12.75 -19.02
CA ASP A 135 -15.42 11.93 -18.63
C ASP A 135 -15.00 10.48 -18.31
N TYR A 136 -15.83 9.77 -17.56
CA TYR A 136 -15.58 8.36 -17.28
C TYR A 136 -15.70 7.53 -18.57
N PRO A 137 -14.76 6.61 -18.82
CA PRO A 137 -14.87 5.73 -19.96
C PRO A 137 -16.14 4.88 -19.91
N ARG A 138 -16.83 4.72 -21.05
CA ARG A 138 -18.07 3.93 -21.17
C ARG A 138 -17.94 2.46 -20.79
N TRP A 139 -16.72 1.94 -20.75
CA TRP A 139 -16.43 0.57 -20.33
C TRP A 139 -16.46 0.40 -18.80
N MET A 140 -16.53 1.48 -18.03
CA MET A 140 -16.67 1.44 -16.58
C MET A 140 -18.13 1.34 -16.14
N SER A 141 -18.41 0.46 -15.18
CA SER A 141 -19.69 0.46 -14.46
C SER A 141 -19.73 1.56 -13.39
N LYS A 142 -20.94 1.90 -12.91
CA LYS A 142 -21.11 2.85 -11.81
C LYS A 142 -20.41 2.41 -10.52
N GLU A 143 -20.48 1.12 -10.21
CA GLU A 143 -19.80 0.52 -9.06
C GLU A 143 -18.29 0.69 -9.15
N GLN A 144 -17.70 0.36 -10.31
CA GLN A 144 -16.26 0.55 -10.53
C GLN A 144 -15.82 2.01 -10.43
N ILE A 145 -16.67 2.96 -10.82
CA ILE A 145 -16.40 4.39 -10.67
C ILE A 145 -16.40 4.78 -9.19
N MET A 146 -17.36 4.28 -8.41
CA MET A 146 -17.44 4.53 -6.97
C MET A 146 -16.21 3.94 -6.24
N ASP A 147 -15.79 2.73 -6.60
CA ASP A 147 -14.65 2.04 -5.99
C ASP A 147 -13.30 2.73 -6.21
N MET A 148 -13.16 3.55 -7.27
CA MET A 148 -11.91 4.28 -7.52
C MET A 148 -11.61 5.36 -6.49
N ASN A 149 -12.65 5.85 -5.79
CA ASN A 149 -12.54 6.88 -4.76
C ASN A 149 -11.65 8.06 -5.20
N ILE A 150 -11.99 8.68 -6.33
CA ILE A 150 -11.22 9.78 -6.93
C ILE A 150 -11.28 11.00 -6.00
N LEU A 151 -10.10 11.44 -5.54
CA LEU A 151 -9.98 12.63 -4.70
C LEU A 151 -9.99 13.91 -5.53
N ASN A 152 -9.19 13.96 -6.59
CA ASN A 152 -9.08 15.12 -7.45
C ASN A 152 -9.05 14.70 -8.93
N VAL A 153 -9.89 15.34 -9.74
CA VAL A 153 -9.79 15.29 -11.20
C VAL A 153 -8.90 16.46 -11.64
N ALA A 154 -7.95 16.19 -12.54
CA ALA A 154 -7.01 17.19 -13.04
C ALA A 154 -6.83 17.04 -14.56
N SER A 155 -6.44 18.13 -15.20
CA SER A 155 -6.00 18.16 -16.58
C SER A 155 -4.52 17.74 -16.71
N TYR A 156 -4.13 17.40 -17.93
CA TYR A 156 -2.74 17.15 -18.28
C TYR A 156 -1.80 18.30 -17.88
N TYR A 157 -2.19 19.55 -18.16
CA TYR A 157 -1.33 20.71 -17.91
C TYR A 157 -1.16 20.99 -16.41
N GLU A 158 -2.20 20.78 -15.61
CA GLU A 158 -2.12 20.91 -14.15
C GLU A 158 -1.14 19.90 -13.58
N ILE A 159 -1.27 18.62 -13.96
CA ILE A 159 -0.34 17.58 -13.51
C ILE A 159 1.07 17.83 -14.02
N LYS A 160 1.24 18.19 -15.30
CA LYS A 160 2.56 18.47 -15.89
C LYS A 160 3.26 19.60 -15.14
N SER A 161 2.55 20.69 -14.83
CA SER A 161 3.09 21.78 -14.02
C SER A 161 3.48 21.32 -12.61
N LEU A 162 2.60 20.55 -11.96
CA LEU A 162 2.78 20.04 -10.61
C LEU A 162 4.03 19.16 -10.47
N ILE A 163 4.22 18.18 -11.36
CA ILE A 163 5.32 17.19 -11.25
C ILE A 163 6.70 17.78 -11.54
N HIS A 164 6.78 18.97 -12.17
CA HIS A 164 8.03 19.69 -12.41
C HIS A 164 8.32 20.76 -11.34
N THR A 165 7.38 21.01 -10.43
CA THR A 165 7.53 22.03 -9.38
C THR A 165 7.98 21.39 -8.07
N GLN A 166 9.12 21.84 -7.55
CA GLN A 166 9.58 21.40 -6.22
C GLN A 166 8.69 21.98 -5.11
N PRO A 167 8.44 21.26 -4.01
CA PRO A 167 9.07 20.00 -3.60
C PRO A 167 8.31 18.72 -4.05
N ASN A 168 7.58 18.72 -5.17
CA ASN A 168 6.80 17.54 -5.58
C ASN A 168 7.69 16.42 -6.10
N SER A 169 7.40 15.21 -5.62
CA SER A 169 8.03 13.96 -6.09
C SER A 169 6.94 12.97 -6.43
N VAL A 170 6.98 12.42 -7.65
CA VAL A 170 6.04 11.40 -8.11
C VAL A 170 6.43 10.06 -7.51
N THR A 171 5.53 9.44 -6.75
CA THR A 171 5.79 8.17 -6.06
C THR A 171 5.16 6.99 -6.76
N GLN A 172 4.11 7.21 -7.55
CA GLN A 172 3.49 6.17 -8.39
C GLN A 172 2.68 6.82 -9.53
N LEU A 173 2.62 6.11 -10.65
CA LEU A 173 1.66 6.37 -11.73
C LEU A 173 0.91 5.08 -12.02
N ALA A 174 -0.39 5.15 -12.33
CA ALA A 174 -1.14 3.96 -12.71
C ALA A 174 -2.16 4.23 -13.81
N LEU A 175 -2.29 3.28 -14.74
CA LEU A 175 -3.36 3.27 -15.73
C LEU A 175 -4.48 2.34 -15.27
N ARG A 176 -5.72 2.83 -15.20
CA ARG A 176 -6.91 1.98 -15.06
C ARG A 176 -7.33 1.48 -16.44
N ASN A 177 -7.19 0.18 -16.65
CA ASN A 177 -7.47 -0.47 -17.93
C ASN A 177 -8.83 -1.19 -17.93
N PRO A 178 -9.46 -1.36 -19.10
CA PRO A 178 -10.46 -2.40 -19.30
C PRO A 178 -9.84 -3.78 -19.05
N LEU A 179 -10.58 -4.68 -18.38
CA LEU A 179 -10.09 -6.03 -18.02
C LEU A 179 -9.48 -6.78 -19.22
N LYS A 180 -10.11 -6.70 -20.40
CA LYS A 180 -9.67 -7.39 -21.61
C LYS A 180 -8.34 -6.88 -22.17
N LEU A 181 -7.96 -5.64 -21.89
CA LEU A 181 -6.76 -5.01 -22.44
C LEU A 181 -5.64 -4.85 -21.41
N ALA A 182 -5.92 -5.05 -20.13
CA ALA A 182 -5.00 -4.73 -19.05
C ALA A 182 -3.64 -5.40 -19.21
N ALA A 183 -3.60 -6.72 -19.42
CA ALA A 183 -2.36 -7.47 -19.61
C ALA A 183 -1.56 -6.99 -20.83
N GLN A 184 -2.22 -6.78 -21.97
CA GLN A 184 -1.58 -6.27 -23.18
C GLN A 184 -0.95 -4.88 -22.93
N ILE A 185 -1.70 -3.95 -22.34
CA ILE A 185 -1.23 -2.59 -22.09
C ILE A 185 -0.07 -2.61 -21.07
N THR A 186 -0.14 -3.44 -20.02
CA THR A 186 0.96 -3.62 -19.07
C THR A 186 2.23 -4.08 -19.80
N ASP A 187 2.14 -5.06 -20.69
CA ASP A 187 3.30 -5.55 -21.46
C ASP A 187 3.84 -4.51 -22.45
N GLU A 188 2.99 -3.69 -23.06
CA GLU A 188 3.42 -2.56 -23.88
C GLU A 188 4.18 -1.51 -23.06
N VAL A 189 3.70 -1.19 -21.86
CA VAL A 189 4.38 -0.26 -20.94
C VAL A 189 5.74 -0.81 -20.53
N LYS A 190 5.83 -2.09 -20.16
CA LYS A 190 7.11 -2.78 -19.83
C LYS A 190 8.12 -2.69 -20.97
N LYS A 191 7.69 -2.82 -22.22
CA LYS A 191 8.56 -2.71 -23.41
C LYS A 191 8.99 -1.28 -23.72
N SER A 192 8.27 -0.29 -23.21
CA SER A 192 8.45 1.13 -23.54
C SER A 192 9.20 1.90 -22.45
N ILE A 193 9.60 1.24 -21.36
CA ILE A 193 10.22 1.88 -20.19
C ILE A 193 11.50 1.14 -19.77
N ASP A 194 12.41 1.87 -19.14
CA ASP A 194 13.68 1.35 -18.60
C ASP A 194 13.41 0.53 -17.33
N LEU A 195 13.31 -0.80 -17.45
CA LEU A 195 13.03 -1.71 -16.33
C LEU A 195 14.19 -1.83 -15.33
N ASP A 196 15.35 -1.25 -15.61
CA ASP A 196 16.43 -1.11 -14.61
C ASP A 196 16.13 0.04 -13.63
N LYS A 197 15.27 1.00 -14.04
CA LYS A 197 14.87 2.16 -13.23
C LYS A 197 13.46 2.08 -12.67
N TYR A 198 12.61 1.24 -13.24
CA TYR A 198 11.20 1.16 -12.86
C TYR A 198 10.70 -0.27 -12.73
N GLU A 199 9.62 -0.42 -11.99
CA GLU A 199 8.87 -1.67 -11.89
C GLU A 199 7.45 -1.45 -12.37
N VAL A 200 6.95 -2.40 -13.17
CA VAL A 200 5.62 -2.33 -13.76
C VAL A 200 4.84 -3.59 -13.43
N TYR A 201 3.71 -3.43 -12.76
CA TYR A 201 2.87 -4.54 -12.31
C TYR A 201 1.44 -4.40 -12.84
N LEU A 202 0.81 -5.55 -13.08
CA LEU A 202 -0.63 -5.63 -13.28
C LEU A 202 -1.28 -5.96 -11.94
N THR A 203 -2.01 -5.01 -11.38
CA THR A 203 -2.57 -5.10 -10.02
C THR A 203 -4.10 -5.16 -10.11
N ASN A 204 -4.72 -6.03 -9.30
CA ASN A 204 -6.17 -6.29 -9.32
C ASN A 204 -6.73 -6.59 -10.73
N SER A 205 -5.92 -7.20 -11.59
CA SER A 205 -6.21 -7.53 -13.01
C SER A 205 -6.50 -6.33 -13.93
N VAL A 206 -6.40 -5.09 -13.44
CA VAL A 206 -6.86 -3.92 -14.21
C VAL A 206 -5.99 -2.68 -14.10
N TYR A 207 -5.13 -2.56 -13.09
CA TYR A 207 -4.22 -1.43 -12.94
C TYR A 207 -2.84 -1.77 -13.50
N THR A 208 -2.34 -0.96 -14.43
CA THR A 208 -0.92 -0.99 -14.79
C THR A 208 -0.21 0.00 -13.88
N ASP A 209 0.35 -0.49 -12.78
CA ASP A 209 1.10 0.34 -11.83
C ASP A 209 2.54 0.48 -12.28
N VAL A 210 3.04 1.72 -12.32
CA VAL A 210 4.44 2.04 -12.56
C VAL A 210 5.02 2.65 -11.28
N ASN A 211 6.05 1.99 -10.76
CA ASN A 211 6.72 2.33 -9.50
C ASN A 211 8.22 2.55 -9.74
N PRO A 212 8.90 3.31 -8.88
CA PRO A 212 10.37 3.38 -8.92
C PRO A 212 10.98 2.00 -8.67
N LYS A 213 12.18 1.73 -9.20
CA LYS A 213 12.87 0.46 -8.93
C LYS A 213 13.04 0.21 -7.44
N ASN A 214 13.04 -1.07 -7.05
CA ASN A 214 13.26 -1.52 -5.67
C ASN A 214 12.21 -0.98 -4.69
N THR A 215 11.02 -0.66 -5.18
CA THR A 215 9.91 -0.14 -4.37
C THR A 215 8.94 -1.28 -4.07
N SER A 216 9.02 -1.79 -2.84
CA SER A 216 8.05 -2.75 -2.30
C SER A 216 7.72 -2.40 -0.85
N LYS A 217 6.56 -2.87 -0.36
CA LYS A 217 6.18 -2.70 1.06
C LYS A 217 7.29 -3.18 1.99
N LEU A 218 7.86 -4.35 1.69
CA LEU A 218 9.01 -4.90 2.43
C LEU A 218 10.22 -3.97 2.41
N ASN A 219 10.61 -3.43 1.24
CA ASN A 219 11.79 -2.55 1.16
C ASN A 219 11.57 -1.24 1.93
N GLY A 220 10.36 -0.67 1.84
CA GLY A 220 9.98 0.49 2.65
C GLY A 220 10.02 0.19 4.15
N LEU A 221 9.52 -0.98 4.57
CA LEU A 221 9.62 -1.45 5.95
C LEU A 221 11.07 -1.67 6.38
N LYS A 222 11.92 -2.31 5.57
CA LYS A 222 13.35 -2.49 5.86
C LYS A 222 14.06 -1.16 6.07
N TYR A 223 13.72 -0.13 5.29
CA TYR A 223 14.23 1.22 5.50
C TYR A 223 13.76 1.81 6.83
N LEU A 224 12.46 1.72 7.14
CA LEU A 224 11.90 2.17 8.42
C LEU A 224 12.54 1.45 9.61
N LEU A 225 12.65 0.13 9.56
CA LEU A 225 13.27 -0.68 10.62
C LEU A 225 14.71 -0.25 10.88
N LYS A 226 15.47 0.07 9.83
CA LYS A 226 16.82 0.64 9.96
C LYS A 226 16.80 2.00 10.69
N LEU A 227 15.87 2.90 10.38
CA LEU A 227 15.71 4.18 11.10
C LEU A 227 15.38 3.96 12.59
N LEU A 228 14.62 2.91 12.88
CA LEU A 228 14.25 2.49 14.23
C LEU A 228 15.33 1.66 14.94
N ASN A 229 16.52 1.49 14.33
CA ASN A 229 17.62 0.66 14.83
C ASN A 229 17.21 -0.79 15.13
N THR A 230 16.35 -1.37 14.29
CA THR A 230 15.90 -2.76 14.37
C THR A 230 15.91 -3.42 12.99
N ASN A 231 15.43 -4.65 12.88
CA ASN A 231 15.40 -5.45 11.66
C ASN A 231 14.08 -6.26 11.56
N THR A 232 13.99 -7.14 10.55
CA THR A 232 12.82 -7.99 10.32
C THR A 232 12.56 -9.01 11.43
N ASP A 233 13.53 -9.28 12.32
CA ASP A 233 13.31 -10.10 13.52
C ASP A 233 12.37 -9.42 14.54
N SER A 234 12.17 -8.10 14.41
CA SER A 234 11.16 -7.36 15.20
C SER A 234 9.80 -7.27 14.50
N LEU A 235 9.73 -7.64 13.23
CA LEU A 235 8.59 -7.35 12.37
C LEU A 235 7.51 -8.43 12.51
N ILE A 236 6.28 -7.97 12.68
CA ILE A 236 5.04 -8.76 12.57
C ILE A 236 4.24 -8.11 11.45
N ALA A 237 4.00 -8.83 10.35
CA ALA A 237 3.35 -8.29 9.16
C ALA A 237 1.97 -8.93 8.95
N PHE A 238 0.96 -8.12 8.67
CA PHE A 238 -0.40 -8.52 8.30
C PHE A 238 -0.68 -8.11 6.85
N GLY A 239 -1.22 -9.03 6.05
CA GLY A 239 -1.52 -8.78 4.64
C GLY A 239 -2.41 -9.84 4.00
N ASP A 240 -2.90 -9.58 2.81
CA ASP A 240 -3.87 -10.43 2.12
C ASP A 240 -3.47 -10.78 0.68
N SER A 241 -2.63 -9.98 0.04
CA SER A 241 -2.46 -10.02 -1.41
C SER A 241 -1.00 -10.08 -1.87
N GLY A 242 -0.79 -10.16 -3.19
CA GLY A 242 0.52 -10.46 -3.77
C GLY A 242 1.62 -9.44 -3.46
N ASN A 243 1.29 -8.17 -3.27
CA ASN A 243 2.26 -7.14 -2.87
C ASN A 243 2.63 -7.21 -1.37
N ASP A 244 1.94 -8.04 -0.58
CA ASP A 244 2.25 -8.31 0.82
C ASP A 244 3.18 -9.52 1.00
N VAL A 245 3.18 -10.44 0.02
CA VAL A 245 3.95 -11.70 0.08
C VAL A 245 5.39 -11.50 0.56
N PRO A 246 6.18 -10.53 0.04
CA PRO A 246 7.55 -10.33 0.51
C PRO A 246 7.63 -9.91 1.99
N MET A 247 6.73 -9.07 2.48
CA MET A 247 6.75 -8.65 3.90
C MET A 247 6.24 -9.75 4.82
N LEU A 248 5.29 -10.57 4.36
CA LEU A 248 4.79 -11.73 5.09
C LEU A 248 5.86 -12.81 5.23
N TYR A 249 6.62 -13.06 4.17
CA TYR A 249 7.69 -14.07 4.17
C TYR A 249 8.89 -13.69 5.05
N GLU A 250 9.29 -12.41 5.03
CA GLU A 250 10.52 -11.96 5.69
C GLU A 250 10.31 -11.53 7.15
N ALA A 251 9.08 -11.21 7.55
CA ALA A 251 8.77 -10.88 8.94
C ALA A 251 9.03 -12.08 9.86
N LYS A 252 9.43 -11.83 11.11
CA LYS A 252 9.51 -12.90 12.12
C LYS A 252 8.16 -13.61 12.29
N ILE A 253 7.06 -12.88 12.15
CA ILE A 253 5.72 -13.44 12.03
C ILE A 253 4.97 -12.74 10.88
N GLY A 254 4.80 -13.46 9.76
CA GLY A 254 3.83 -13.13 8.72
C GLY A 254 2.45 -13.70 9.04
N VAL A 255 1.41 -12.87 8.88
CA VAL A 255 0.02 -13.21 9.15
C VAL A 255 -0.83 -12.91 7.92
N SER A 256 -1.39 -13.95 7.31
CA SER A 256 -2.34 -13.78 6.20
C SER A 256 -3.79 -13.82 6.69
N LEU A 257 -4.62 -12.96 6.12
CA LEU A 257 -6.05 -12.87 6.43
C LEU A 257 -6.83 -14.03 5.79
N GLY A 258 -8.02 -14.32 6.33
CA GLY A 258 -8.91 -15.37 5.83
C GLY A 258 -9.36 -15.14 4.38
N ASN A 259 -9.54 -13.88 3.99
CA ASN A 259 -9.81 -13.45 2.61
C ASN A 259 -8.54 -13.36 1.73
N GLY A 260 -7.36 -13.62 2.29
CA GLY A 260 -6.10 -13.52 1.56
C GLY A 260 -6.00 -14.51 0.40
N THR A 261 -5.20 -14.11 -0.59
CA THR A 261 -4.77 -14.92 -1.72
C THR A 261 -4.05 -16.19 -1.28
N LYS A 262 -3.99 -17.18 -2.18
CA LYS A 262 -3.32 -18.45 -1.90
C LYS A 262 -1.84 -18.23 -1.61
N GLU A 263 -1.20 -17.38 -2.40
CA GLU A 263 0.22 -17.05 -2.31
C GLU A 263 0.55 -16.37 -0.97
N ALA A 264 -0.28 -15.41 -0.53
CA ALA A 264 -0.09 -14.75 0.77
C ALA A 264 -0.20 -15.75 1.95
N LYS A 265 -1.16 -16.68 1.88
CA LYS A 265 -1.35 -17.72 2.89
C LYS A 265 -0.21 -18.71 2.94
N GLU A 266 0.35 -19.10 1.80
CA GLU A 266 1.42 -20.09 1.70
C GLU A 266 2.74 -19.64 2.34
N VAL A 267 3.05 -18.34 2.28
CA VAL A 267 4.28 -17.79 2.87
C VAL A 267 4.14 -17.37 4.32
N SER A 268 2.92 -17.30 4.86
CA SER A 268 2.66 -16.77 6.20
C SER A 268 2.80 -17.82 7.30
N ASN A 269 3.28 -17.39 8.47
CA ASN A 269 3.36 -18.22 9.66
C ASN A 269 1.98 -18.55 10.23
N LEU A 270 1.05 -17.59 10.14
CA LEU A 270 -0.32 -17.69 10.65
C LEU A 270 -1.33 -17.34 9.57
N ILE A 271 -2.46 -18.05 9.58
CA ILE A 271 -3.64 -17.72 8.80
C ILE A 271 -4.77 -17.47 9.80
N ILE A 272 -5.35 -16.27 9.76
CA ILE A 272 -6.36 -15.83 10.72
C ILE A 272 -7.73 -15.66 10.03
N GLY A 273 -8.75 -15.16 10.73
CA GLY A 273 -10.06 -14.88 10.15
C GLY A 273 -10.03 -13.78 9.08
N ASP A 274 -11.18 -13.44 8.52
CA ASP A 274 -11.30 -12.30 7.61
C ASP A 274 -11.20 -10.94 8.33
N HIS A 275 -10.93 -9.90 7.53
CA HIS A 275 -10.78 -8.51 7.99
C HIS A 275 -12.06 -7.86 8.52
N GLU A 276 -13.24 -8.44 8.31
CA GLU A 276 -14.52 -7.97 8.86
C GLU A 276 -14.71 -8.40 10.33
N SER A 277 -13.83 -9.26 10.84
CA SER A 277 -13.89 -9.85 12.17
C SER A 277 -12.82 -9.27 13.13
N PRO A 278 -12.95 -9.45 14.46
CA PRO A 278 -11.96 -8.97 15.44
C PRO A 278 -10.61 -9.71 15.40
N THR A 279 -10.38 -10.58 14.42
CA THR A 279 -9.26 -11.53 14.40
C THR A 279 -7.88 -10.87 14.39
N ILE A 280 -7.72 -9.70 13.78
CA ILE A 280 -6.47 -8.93 13.83
C ILE A 280 -6.20 -8.51 15.27
N GLY A 281 -7.20 -7.94 15.95
CA GLY A 281 -7.08 -7.56 17.37
C GLY A 281 -6.73 -8.72 18.28
N HIS A 282 -7.39 -9.88 18.14
CA HIS A 282 -7.04 -11.08 18.91
C HIS A 282 -5.60 -11.53 18.66
N THR A 283 -5.15 -11.45 17.40
CA THR A 283 -3.78 -11.82 17.03
C THR A 283 -2.77 -10.85 17.63
N ILE A 284 -3.02 -9.54 17.54
CA ILE A 284 -2.22 -8.50 18.20
C ILE A 284 -2.07 -8.84 19.68
N LEU A 285 -3.18 -9.04 20.40
CA LEU A 285 -3.17 -9.36 21.84
C LEU A 285 -2.27 -10.56 22.16
N SER A 286 -2.40 -11.65 21.40
CA SER A 286 -1.59 -12.86 21.59
C SER A 286 -0.08 -12.68 21.32
N LEU A 287 0.30 -11.59 20.65
CA LEU A 287 1.67 -11.29 20.23
C LEU A 287 2.29 -10.11 20.96
N ILE A 288 1.53 -9.31 21.72
CA ILE A 288 2.04 -8.20 22.53
C ILE A 288 2.29 -8.59 23.99
N ASP A 289 1.64 -9.64 24.49
CA ASP A 289 1.95 -10.26 25.78
C ASP A 289 3.28 -11.05 25.70
#